data_AF-A0A9E5KH71-F1
#
_entry.id   AF-A0A9E5KH71-F1
#
_cell.length_a   1.000
_cell.length_b   1.000
_cell.length_c   1.000
_cell.angle_alpha   90.00
_cell.angle_beta   90.00
_cell.angle_gamma   90.00
#
_symmetry.space_group_name_H-M   'P 1'
#
loop_
_entity.id
_entity.type
_entity.pdbx_description
1 polymer ?
#
loop_
_entity_poly.entity_id
_entity_poly.type
_entity_poly.pdbx_seq_one_letter_code
_entity_poly.pdbx_strand_id
1 'polypeptide(L)'
;MSKPIGRSIAISPYRQLVCDLMHFSAQVPAVCAERRMNLADLVQARSKATVRPSYTTIFAKAYGLLSRQYPELRRSYLKFPWPHFYEHPHSIVALNVERRLPEEDVVLFCLVRGPENRSFEEIEAIVKHHREAPIEKLRSYQRAIGVSRIPWPIRPLFWYLSLNMSGRRRCHNFGTFSLSSVGSQGAGLLNI
;
A
#
# COMPACT_ATOMS: atom_id res chain seq x y z
N MET A 1 3.70 -10.92 48.18
CA MET A 1 2.83 -11.05 46.99
C MET A 1 3.71 -11.05 45.76
N SER A 2 3.65 -12.10 44.92
CA SER A 2 4.39 -12.12 43.65
C SER A 2 3.85 -11.03 42.73
N LYS A 3 4.73 -10.27 42.08
CA LYS A 3 4.30 -9.31 41.06
C LYS A 3 3.70 -10.09 39.90
N PRO A 4 2.57 -9.65 39.32
CA PRO A 4 2.05 -10.25 38.10
C PRO A 4 3.09 -10.09 36.98
N ILE A 5 3.36 -11.19 36.26
CA ILE A 5 4.28 -11.22 35.11
C ILE A 5 3.45 -11.45 33.85
N GLY A 6 3.79 -10.73 32.77
CA GLY A 6 3.15 -10.89 31.47
C GLY A 6 3.59 -12.13 30.70
N ARG A 7 3.16 -12.25 29.43
CA ARG A 7 3.60 -13.31 28.51
C ARG A 7 4.20 -12.74 27.23
N SER A 8 5.24 -13.38 26.72
CA SER A 8 5.79 -13.11 25.39
C SER A 8 4.95 -13.82 24.33
N ILE A 9 4.65 -13.14 23.23
CA ILE A 9 3.88 -13.68 22.10
C ILE A 9 4.77 -13.61 20.86
N ALA A 10 4.79 -14.67 20.05
CA ALA A 10 5.56 -14.71 18.82
C ALA A 10 5.02 -13.73 17.78
N ILE A 11 5.93 -13.12 17.01
CA ILE A 11 5.56 -12.24 15.90
C ILE A 11 5.12 -13.09 14.71
N SER A 12 3.89 -12.88 14.24
CA SER A 12 3.41 -13.56 13.04
C SER A 12 4.20 -13.11 11.79
N PRO A 13 4.24 -13.92 10.72
CA PRO A 13 4.87 -13.49 9.47
C PRO A 13 4.26 -12.20 8.89
N TYR A 14 2.95 -11.98 9.07
CA TYR A 14 2.26 -10.78 8.61
C TYR A 14 2.70 -9.55 9.40
N ARG A 15 2.83 -9.66 10.72
CA ARG A 15 3.37 -8.58 11.57
C ARG A 15 4.82 -8.30 11.25
N GLN A 16 5.62 -9.35 11.03
CA GLN A 16 7.02 -9.21 10.65
C GLN A 16 7.18 -8.45 9.32
N LEU A 17 6.30 -8.71 8.34
CA LEU A 17 6.28 -7.96 7.08
C LEU A 17 6.10 -6.45 7.32
N VAL A 18 5.17 -6.08 8.21
CA VAL A 18 4.91 -4.68 8.57
C VAL A 18 6.10 -4.08 9.31
N CYS A 19 6.67 -4.80 10.28
CA CYS A 19 7.87 -4.35 10.99
C CYS A 19 9.02 -4.06 10.04
N ASP A 20 9.28 -4.95 9.08
CA ASP A 20 10.33 -4.75 8.07
C ASP A 20 10.01 -3.53 7.19
N LEU A 21 8.77 -3.39 6.71
CA LEU A 21 8.37 -2.24 5.89
C LEU A 21 8.56 -0.92 6.63
N MET A 22 8.14 -0.85 7.90
CA MET A 22 8.30 0.35 8.73
C MET A 22 9.76 0.68 9.00
N HIS A 23 10.61 -0.33 9.23
CA HIS A 23 12.04 -0.13 9.40
C HIS A 23 12.69 0.56 8.18
N PHE A 24 12.36 0.12 6.96
CA PHE A 24 12.88 0.77 5.75
C PHE A 24 12.20 2.11 5.45
N SER A 25 10.91 2.25 5.78
CA SER A 25 10.18 3.51 5.61
C SER A 25 10.71 4.63 6.50
N ALA A 26 11.17 4.32 7.71
CA ALA A 26 11.72 5.30 8.66
C ALA A 26 12.96 6.04 8.15
N GLN A 27 13.61 5.54 7.08
CA GLN A 27 14.77 6.18 6.46
C GLN A 27 14.39 7.31 5.49
N VAL A 28 13.10 7.50 5.20
CA VAL A 28 12.60 8.54 4.29
C VAL A 28 12.03 9.68 5.14
N PRO A 29 12.63 10.89 5.08
CA PRO A 29 12.07 12.05 5.77
C PRO A 29 10.64 12.32 5.29
N ALA A 30 9.69 12.33 6.22
CA ALA A 30 8.30 12.61 5.92
C ALA A 30 8.04 14.11 5.94
N VAL A 31 7.42 14.61 4.87
CA VAL A 31 6.81 15.95 4.85
C VAL A 31 5.32 15.75 4.73
N CYS A 32 4.58 16.24 5.72
CA CYS A 32 3.13 16.12 5.76
C CYS A 32 2.49 17.40 5.22
N ALA A 33 1.51 17.24 4.34
CA ALA A 33 0.68 18.33 3.85
C ALA A 33 -0.79 17.94 4.03
N GLU A 34 -1.55 18.83 4.61
CA GLU A 34 -2.99 18.69 4.76
C GLU A 34 -3.71 19.75 3.92
N ARG A 35 -4.80 19.35 3.29
CA ARG A 35 -5.67 20.29 2.56
C ARG A 35 -7.12 19.89 2.68
N ARG A 36 -7.96 20.84 3.07
CA ARG A 36 -9.42 20.70 2.97
C ARG A 36 -9.84 20.75 1.50
N MET A 37 -10.59 19.74 1.06
CA MET A 37 -11.11 19.64 -0.31
C MET A 37 -12.63 19.85 -0.32
N ASN A 38 -13.13 20.64 -1.27
CA ASN A 38 -14.56 20.67 -1.57
C ASN A 38 -14.91 19.48 -2.48
N LEU A 39 -15.67 18.53 -1.95
CA LEU A 39 -16.07 17.32 -2.67
C LEU A 39 -17.55 17.33 -3.09
N ALA A 40 -18.25 18.46 -3.00
CA ALA A 40 -19.69 18.55 -3.28
C ALA A 40 -20.05 18.01 -4.67
N ASP A 41 -19.36 18.48 -5.71
CA ASP A 41 -19.59 18.05 -7.10
C ASP A 41 -19.28 16.56 -7.28
N LEU A 42 -18.22 16.07 -6.64
CA LEU A 42 -17.87 14.65 -6.67
C LEU A 42 -18.95 13.80 -6.00
N VAL A 43 -19.48 14.24 -4.86
CA VAL A 43 -20.57 13.56 -4.15
C VAL A 43 -21.81 13.48 -5.04
N GLN A 44 -22.16 14.59 -5.70
CA GLN A 44 -23.31 14.67 -6.59
C GLN A 44 -23.14 13.81 -7.85
N ALA A 45 -21.97 13.83 -8.48
CA ALA A 45 -21.68 12.99 -9.64
C ALA A 45 -21.75 11.50 -9.26
N ARG A 46 -21.14 11.14 -8.11
CA ARG A 46 -21.14 9.78 -7.58
C ARG A 46 -22.54 9.29 -7.21
N SER A 47 -23.46 10.14 -6.76
CA SER A 47 -24.83 9.72 -6.44
C SER A 47 -25.68 9.44 -7.67
N LYS A 48 -25.32 10.00 -8.84
CA LYS A 48 -26.01 9.78 -10.11
C LYS A 48 -25.46 8.60 -10.91
N ALA A 49 -24.34 8.01 -10.49
CA ALA A 49 -23.71 6.89 -11.18
C ALA A 49 -24.51 5.59 -10.98
N THR A 50 -24.72 4.83 -12.06
CA THR A 50 -25.42 3.53 -12.05
C THR A 50 -24.76 2.53 -11.10
N VAL A 51 -23.43 2.44 -11.16
CA VAL A 51 -22.62 1.72 -10.19
C VAL A 51 -21.84 2.76 -9.40
N ARG A 52 -22.04 2.79 -8.08
CA ARG A 52 -21.44 3.82 -7.21
C ARG A 52 -20.00 3.42 -6.85
N PRO A 53 -18.95 4.00 -7.48
CA PRO A 53 -17.57 3.63 -7.17
C PRO A 53 -17.20 4.00 -5.73
N SER A 54 -16.26 3.30 -5.09
CA SER A 54 -15.76 3.76 -3.78
C SER A 54 -14.90 5.02 -3.94
N TYR A 55 -14.78 5.80 -2.87
CA TYR A 55 -13.86 6.95 -2.84
C TYR A 55 -12.43 6.52 -3.09
N THR A 56 -11.98 5.40 -2.49
CA THR A 56 -10.64 4.86 -2.70
C THR A 56 -10.35 4.61 -4.18
N THR A 57 -11.31 4.03 -4.91
CA THR A 57 -11.19 3.78 -6.35
C THR A 57 -11.16 5.08 -7.16
N ILE A 58 -12.00 6.07 -6.80
CA ILE A 58 -11.97 7.40 -7.42
C ILE A 58 -10.60 8.05 -7.23
N PHE A 59 -10.10 8.12 -5.99
CA PHE A 59 -8.83 8.77 -5.66
C PHE A 59 -7.63 8.03 -6.28
N ALA A 60 -7.65 6.70 -6.31
CA ALA A 60 -6.62 5.92 -6.99
C ALA A 60 -6.53 6.26 -8.48
N LYS A 61 -7.68 6.34 -9.16
CA LYS A 61 -7.73 6.72 -10.58
C LYS A 61 -7.33 8.18 -10.79
N ALA A 62 -7.82 9.10 -9.96
CA ALA A 62 -7.47 10.51 -10.02
C ALA A 62 -5.96 10.74 -9.85
N TYR A 63 -5.32 10.09 -8.87
CA TYR A 63 -3.87 10.16 -8.68
C TYR A 63 -3.12 9.58 -9.88
N GLY A 64 -3.59 8.46 -10.44
CA GLY A 64 -3.02 7.89 -11.66
C GLY A 64 -3.07 8.86 -12.84
N LEU A 65 -4.19 9.56 -13.03
CA LEU A 65 -4.34 10.59 -14.07
C LEU A 65 -3.44 11.79 -13.81
N LEU A 66 -3.35 12.25 -12.57
CA LEU A 66 -2.45 13.34 -12.17
C LEU A 66 -0.99 12.97 -12.45
N SER A 67 -0.59 11.74 -12.14
CA SER A 67 0.77 11.25 -12.36
C SER A 67 1.16 11.12 -13.84
N ARG A 68 0.19 11.17 -14.77
CA ARG A 68 0.50 11.31 -16.21
C ARG A 68 0.94 12.72 -16.56
N GLN A 69 0.34 13.72 -15.93
CA GLN A 69 0.65 15.13 -16.13
C GLN A 69 1.92 15.54 -15.34
N TYR A 70 2.13 14.91 -14.18
CA TYR A 70 3.24 15.17 -13.26
C TYR A 70 4.04 13.88 -13.04
N PRO A 71 4.98 13.53 -13.94
CA PRO A 71 5.70 12.26 -13.88
C PRO A 71 6.55 12.07 -12.61
N GLU A 72 6.87 13.14 -11.89
CA GLU A 72 7.51 13.09 -10.58
C GLU A 72 6.73 12.28 -9.54
N LEU A 73 5.40 12.22 -9.65
CA LEU A 73 4.51 11.49 -8.74
C LEU A 73 4.62 9.96 -8.85
N ARG A 74 5.33 9.47 -9.87
CA ARG A 74 5.60 8.05 -10.14
C ARG A 74 7.09 7.75 -10.18
N ARG A 75 7.93 8.63 -9.64
CA ARG A 75 9.37 8.42 -9.46
C ARG A 75 9.67 7.69 -8.16
N SER A 76 10.75 6.93 -8.17
CA SER A 76 11.30 6.26 -7.00
C SER A 76 12.78 6.59 -6.90
N TYR A 77 13.22 7.07 -5.75
CA TYR A 77 14.64 7.23 -5.46
C TYR A 77 15.26 5.87 -5.15
N LEU A 78 16.33 5.52 -5.86
CA LEU A 78 17.07 4.27 -5.69
C LEU A 78 18.51 4.58 -5.28
N LYS A 79 19.03 3.82 -4.31
CA LYS A 79 20.40 4.01 -3.78
C LYS A 79 21.48 3.20 -4.52
N PHE A 80 21.09 2.19 -5.30
CA PHE A 80 22.02 1.24 -5.94
C PHE A 80 21.79 1.17 -7.46
N PRO A 81 22.84 1.02 -8.30
CA PRO A 81 24.28 1.01 -7.94
C PRO A 81 24.84 2.39 -7.55
N TRP A 82 24.14 3.47 -7.88
CA TRP A 82 24.37 4.83 -7.41
C TRP A 82 23.02 5.54 -7.23
N PRO A 83 22.95 6.61 -6.42
CA PRO A 83 21.76 7.44 -6.29
C PRO A 83 21.17 7.90 -7.62
N HIS A 84 19.91 7.53 -7.90
CA HIS A 84 19.18 8.03 -9.06
C HIS A 84 17.67 7.94 -8.86
N PHE A 85 16.92 8.69 -9.66
CA PHE A 85 15.48 8.52 -9.76
C PHE A 85 15.14 7.55 -10.88
N TYR A 86 14.28 6.58 -10.59
CA TYR A 86 13.62 5.76 -11.57
C TYR A 86 12.19 6.24 -11.77
N GLU A 87 11.84 6.65 -12.98
CA GLU A 87 10.47 7.00 -13.35
C GLU A 87 9.73 5.78 -13.92
N HIS A 88 8.62 5.39 -13.31
CA HIS A 88 7.83 4.25 -13.79
C HIS A 88 6.88 4.68 -14.94
N PRO A 89 6.66 3.86 -15.98
CA PRO A 89 5.86 4.26 -17.16
C PRO A 89 4.36 4.47 -16.91
N HIS A 90 3.83 3.96 -15.80
CA HIS A 90 2.43 4.11 -15.39
C HIS A 90 2.33 4.04 -13.87
N SER A 91 1.22 4.47 -13.29
CA SER A 91 1.10 4.44 -11.82
C SER A 91 0.76 3.04 -11.32
N ILE A 92 1.19 2.70 -10.11
CA ILE A 92 0.78 1.48 -9.42
C ILE A 92 0.41 1.88 -8.00
N VAL A 93 -0.86 1.78 -7.66
CA VAL A 93 -1.33 2.11 -6.31
C VAL A 93 -1.24 0.89 -5.40
N ALA A 94 -0.69 1.08 -4.20
CA ALA A 94 -0.77 0.14 -3.09
C ALA A 94 -1.93 0.56 -2.18
N LEU A 95 -3.03 -0.19 -2.25
CA LEU A 95 -4.21 0.02 -1.41
C LEU A 95 -4.15 -0.85 -0.17
N ASN A 96 -4.35 -0.25 1.00
CA ASN A 96 -4.45 -1.00 2.24
C ASN A 96 -5.82 -1.68 2.35
N VAL A 97 -5.81 -3.01 2.50
CA VAL A 97 -7.01 -3.83 2.66
C VAL A 97 -6.92 -4.55 4.01
N GLU A 98 -7.85 -4.22 4.89
CA GLU A 98 -8.03 -4.91 6.18
C GLU A 98 -8.65 -6.30 5.96
N ARG A 99 -8.15 -7.29 6.69
CA ARG A 99 -8.66 -8.66 6.71
C ARG A 99 -8.60 -9.22 8.12
N ARG A 100 -9.63 -9.96 8.51
CA ARG A 100 -9.67 -10.69 9.77
C ARG A 100 -9.25 -12.14 9.53
N LEU A 101 -8.17 -12.58 10.16
CA LEU A 101 -7.77 -13.98 10.20
C LEU A 101 -8.17 -14.60 11.55
N PRO A 102 -8.24 -15.94 11.66
CA PRO A 102 -8.68 -16.59 12.90
C PRO A 102 -7.88 -16.17 14.15
N GLU A 103 -6.60 -15.84 13.97
CA GLU A 103 -5.70 -15.51 15.08
C GLU A 103 -5.32 -14.02 15.15
N GLU A 104 -5.53 -13.24 14.08
CA GLU A 104 -5.16 -11.82 14.04
C GLU A 104 -5.83 -11.02 12.92
N ASP A 105 -6.03 -9.72 13.15
CA ASP A 105 -6.41 -8.78 12.10
C ASP A 105 -5.19 -8.23 11.38
N VAL A 106 -5.16 -8.36 10.05
CA VAL A 106 -4.02 -7.97 9.21
C VAL A 106 -4.43 -6.92 8.18
N VAL A 107 -3.51 -6.02 7.87
CA VAL A 107 -3.66 -5.04 6.79
C VAL A 107 -2.63 -5.38 5.72
N LEU A 108 -3.11 -5.68 4.52
CA LEU A 108 -2.27 -6.13 3.39
C LEU A 108 -2.49 -5.25 2.16
N PHE A 109 -1.45 -5.13 1.34
CA PHE A 109 -1.49 -4.29 0.15
C PHE A 109 -2.15 -4.97 -1.04
N CYS A 110 -3.18 -4.35 -1.61
CA CYS A 110 -3.71 -4.65 -2.92
C CYS A 110 -3.04 -3.73 -3.95
N LEU A 111 -2.31 -4.30 -4.91
CA LEU A 111 -1.65 -3.52 -5.96
C LEU A 111 -2.54 -3.40 -7.20
N VAL A 112 -2.96 -2.18 -7.54
CA VAL A 112 -3.69 -1.91 -8.79
C VAL A 112 -2.76 -1.21 -9.77
N ARG A 113 -2.48 -1.87 -10.90
CA ARG A 113 -1.58 -1.36 -11.95
C ARG A 113 -2.35 -0.52 -12.95
N GLY A 114 -1.84 0.68 -13.21
CA GLY A 114 -2.41 1.66 -14.13
C GLY A 114 -3.87 1.99 -13.80
N PRO A 115 -4.20 2.45 -12.58
CA PRO A 115 -5.59 2.82 -12.23
C PRO A 115 -6.18 3.84 -13.21
N GLU A 116 -5.35 4.70 -13.81
CA GLU A 116 -5.72 5.64 -14.87
C GLU A 116 -6.21 5.01 -16.18
N ASN A 117 -5.86 3.73 -16.43
CA ASN A 117 -6.26 2.95 -17.61
C ASN A 117 -7.46 2.03 -17.35
N ARG A 118 -7.91 1.92 -16.10
CA ARG A 118 -8.95 0.96 -15.71
C ARG A 118 -10.30 1.64 -15.52
N SER A 119 -11.38 0.91 -15.73
CA SER A 119 -12.70 1.35 -15.28
C SER A 119 -12.77 1.35 -13.75
N PHE A 120 -13.76 2.01 -13.17
CA PHE A 120 -13.92 1.97 -11.72
C PHE A 120 -14.29 0.56 -11.24
N GLU A 121 -15.11 -0.16 -12.02
CA GLU A 121 -15.54 -1.53 -11.77
C GLU A 121 -14.35 -2.49 -11.75
N GLU A 122 -13.39 -2.33 -12.66
CA GLU A 122 -12.17 -3.15 -12.69
C GLU A 122 -11.30 -2.93 -11.44
N ILE A 123 -11.16 -1.69 -10.98
CA ILE A 123 -10.39 -1.37 -9.77
C ILE A 123 -11.10 -1.98 -8.55
N GLU A 124 -12.42 -1.79 -8.44
CA GLU A 124 -13.24 -2.40 -7.37
C GLU A 124 -13.15 -3.92 -7.38
N ALA A 125 -13.23 -4.56 -8.55
CA ALA A 125 -13.13 -6.01 -8.67
C ALA A 125 -11.78 -6.53 -8.14
N ILE A 126 -10.68 -5.82 -8.42
CA ILE A 126 -9.36 -6.18 -7.89
C ILE A 126 -9.31 -6.02 -6.36
N VAL A 127 -9.85 -4.94 -5.82
CA VAL A 127 -9.91 -4.69 -4.37
C VAL A 127 -10.77 -5.74 -3.68
N LYS A 128 -11.96 -6.02 -4.22
CA LYS A 128 -12.87 -7.05 -3.74
C LYS A 128 -12.22 -8.43 -3.75
N HIS A 129 -11.53 -8.78 -4.83
CA HIS A 129 -10.79 -10.04 -4.92
C HIS A 129 -9.72 -10.15 -3.81
N HIS A 130 -8.95 -9.10 -3.54
CA HIS A 130 -7.94 -9.13 -2.47
C HIS A 130 -8.54 -9.18 -1.06
N ARG A 131 -9.74 -8.62 -0.87
CA ARG A 131 -10.48 -8.66 0.39
C ARG A 131 -11.09 -10.04 0.67
N GLU A 132 -11.71 -10.65 -0.34
CA GLU A 132 -12.55 -11.84 -0.16
C GLU A 132 -11.80 -13.16 -0.47
N ALA A 133 -10.88 -13.18 -1.43
CA ALA A 133 -10.23 -14.42 -1.83
C ALA A 133 -9.36 -14.98 -0.68
N PRO A 134 -9.29 -16.31 -0.49
CA PRO A 134 -8.39 -16.91 0.50
C PRO A 134 -6.95 -16.41 0.34
N ILE A 135 -6.25 -16.10 1.43
CA ILE A 135 -4.90 -15.51 1.38
C ILE A 135 -3.92 -16.46 0.70
N GLU A 136 -4.13 -17.75 0.85
CA GLU A 136 -3.33 -18.82 0.23
C GLU A 136 -3.45 -18.80 -1.29
N LYS A 137 -4.50 -18.20 -1.86
CA LYS A 137 -4.66 -18.08 -3.32
C LYS A 137 -4.01 -16.80 -3.88
N LEU A 138 -3.66 -15.85 -3.01
CA LEU A 138 -3.09 -14.56 -3.40
C LEU A 138 -1.56 -14.66 -3.46
N ARG A 139 -1.03 -14.91 -4.67
CA ARG A 139 0.42 -15.06 -4.93
C ARG A 139 1.25 -13.87 -4.43
N SER A 140 0.71 -12.64 -4.47
CA SER A 140 1.37 -11.45 -3.93
C SER A 140 1.63 -11.59 -2.43
N TYR A 141 0.65 -12.11 -1.68
CA TYR A 141 0.75 -12.31 -0.24
C TYR A 141 1.67 -13.47 0.12
N GLN A 142 1.57 -14.59 -0.60
CA GLN A 142 2.49 -15.71 -0.41
C GLN A 142 3.95 -15.28 -0.56
N ARG A 143 4.26 -14.49 -1.60
CA ARG A 143 5.61 -13.95 -1.80
C ARG A 143 6.02 -13.02 -0.65
N ALA A 144 5.15 -12.09 -0.25
CA ALA A 144 5.44 -11.16 0.83
C ALA A 144 5.71 -11.88 2.16
N ILE A 145 4.88 -12.87 2.52
CA ILE A 145 5.07 -13.71 3.71
C ILE A 145 6.37 -14.52 3.61
N GLY A 146 6.71 -15.03 2.42
CA GLY A 146 7.96 -15.74 2.18
C GLY A 146 9.18 -14.90 2.55
N VAL A 147 9.15 -13.59 2.27
CA VAL A 147 10.21 -12.65 2.68
C VAL A 147 10.32 -12.53 4.20
N SER A 148 9.19 -12.47 4.90
CA SER A 148 9.16 -12.38 6.36
C SER A 148 9.78 -13.60 7.06
N ARG A 149 9.74 -14.76 6.41
CA ARG A 149 10.33 -16.03 6.89
C ARG A 149 11.84 -16.14 6.64
N ILE A 150 12.45 -15.22 5.91
CA ILE A 150 13.91 -15.20 5.72
C ILE A 150 14.56 -14.93 7.09
N PRO A 151 15.53 -15.75 7.52
CA PRO A 151 16.20 -15.54 8.80
C PRO A 151 17.00 -14.25 8.80
N TRP A 152 17.06 -13.63 9.98
CA TRP A 152 18.06 -12.60 10.25
C TRP A 152 19.45 -13.28 10.28
N PRO A 153 20.49 -12.79 9.59
CA PRO A 153 20.71 -11.42 9.10
C PRO A 153 20.51 -11.21 7.57
N ILE A 154 20.01 -12.21 6.84
CA ILE A 154 19.87 -12.12 5.38
C ILE A 154 18.70 -11.21 4.99
N ARG A 155 17.66 -11.19 5.82
CA ARG A 155 16.40 -10.46 5.53
C ARG A 155 16.61 -8.96 5.25
N PRO A 156 17.35 -8.17 6.06
CA PRO A 156 17.61 -6.76 5.74
C PRO A 156 18.33 -6.55 4.40
N LEU A 157 19.31 -7.39 4.06
CA LEU A 157 20.00 -7.31 2.77
C LEU A 157 19.04 -7.58 1.60
N PHE A 158 18.20 -8.60 1.74
CA PHE A 158 17.17 -8.91 0.75
C PHE A 158 16.21 -7.73 0.52
N TRP A 159 15.75 -7.09 1.59
CA TRP A 159 14.91 -5.90 1.52
C TRP A 159 15.63 -4.72 0.86
N TYR A 160 16.87 -4.45 1.25
CA TYR A 160 17.68 -3.39 0.67
C TYR A 160 17.81 -3.56 -0.86
N LEU A 161 18.15 -4.77 -1.31
CA LEU A 161 18.26 -5.08 -2.74
C LEU A 161 16.91 -4.97 -3.45
N SER A 162 15.83 -5.47 -2.83
CA SER A 162 14.48 -5.41 -3.40
C SER A 162 13.97 -3.99 -3.60
N LEU A 163 14.36 -3.05 -2.73
CA LEU A 163 13.97 -1.65 -2.80
C LEU A 163 14.87 -0.81 -3.71
N ASN A 164 16.17 -1.14 -3.83
CA ASN A 164 17.15 -0.26 -4.45
C ASN A 164 17.73 -0.77 -5.77
N MET A 165 17.72 -2.08 -6.03
CA MET A 165 18.46 -2.64 -7.18
C MET A 165 17.75 -2.47 -8.53
N SER A 166 16.41 -2.44 -8.53
CA SER A 166 15.64 -2.33 -9.77
C SER A 166 14.33 -1.61 -9.52
N GLY A 167 14.18 -0.41 -10.09
CA GLY A 167 12.95 0.38 -9.99
C GLY A 167 11.73 -0.36 -10.52
N ARG A 168 11.87 -1.11 -11.62
CA ARG A 168 10.80 -1.96 -12.16
C ARG A 168 10.32 -2.99 -11.14
N ARG A 169 11.24 -3.70 -10.48
CA ARG A 169 10.88 -4.71 -9.46
C ARG A 169 10.34 -4.08 -8.19
N ARG A 170 10.94 -2.96 -7.74
CA ARG A 170 10.46 -2.16 -6.61
C ARG A 170 8.99 -1.77 -6.83
N CYS A 171 8.68 -1.09 -7.94
CA CYS A 171 7.31 -0.65 -8.23
C CYS A 171 6.35 -1.83 -8.46
N HIS A 172 6.82 -2.95 -9.03
CA HIS A 172 6.01 -4.15 -9.17
C HIS A 172 5.57 -4.76 -7.82
N ASN A 173 6.42 -4.69 -6.80
CA ASN A 173 6.21 -5.29 -5.49
C ASN A 173 5.59 -4.33 -4.46
N PHE A 174 5.89 -3.03 -4.54
CA PHE A 174 5.51 -2.03 -3.53
C PHE A 174 4.62 -0.91 -4.08
N GLY A 175 4.44 -0.84 -5.39
CA GLY A 175 3.74 0.27 -6.04
C GLY A 175 4.61 1.52 -6.21
N THR A 176 4.03 2.51 -6.89
CA THR A 176 4.62 3.85 -7.07
C THR A 176 4.11 4.82 -6.01
N PHE A 177 2.87 4.64 -5.55
CA PHE A 177 2.26 5.40 -4.46
C PHE A 177 1.36 4.50 -3.62
N SER A 178 1.04 4.95 -2.40
CA SER A 178 0.12 4.26 -1.51
C SER A 178 -1.10 5.12 -1.21
N LEU A 179 -2.26 4.49 -1.05
CA LEU A 179 -3.49 5.16 -0.65
C LEU A 179 -4.16 4.35 0.46
N SER A 180 -4.44 5.03 1.56
CA SER A 180 -5.10 4.47 2.74
C SER A 180 -6.32 5.32 3.06
N SER A 181 -7.46 4.68 3.27
CA SER A 181 -8.67 5.37 3.71
C SER A 181 -9.08 4.84 5.07
N VAL A 182 -9.03 5.71 6.07
CA VAL A 182 -9.57 5.48 7.43
C VAL A 182 -10.86 6.28 7.67
N GLY A 183 -11.34 7.00 6.65
CA GLY A 183 -12.52 7.87 6.77
C GLY A 183 -13.80 7.11 7.09
N SER A 184 -13.91 5.84 6.67
CA SER A 184 -15.04 4.99 7.07
C SER A 184 -15.04 4.62 8.55
N GLN A 185 -13.90 4.76 9.24
CA GLN A 185 -13.75 4.55 10.68
C GLN A 185 -13.99 5.84 11.48
N GLY A 186 -14.45 6.92 10.84
CA GLY A 186 -14.71 8.20 11.48
C GLY A 186 -13.46 9.02 11.81
N ALA A 187 -12.28 8.58 11.36
CA ALA A 187 -11.03 9.29 11.59
C ALA A 187 -10.83 10.41 10.54
N GLY A 188 -10.64 11.64 11.03
CA GLY A 188 -9.96 12.71 10.30
C GLY A 188 -8.53 12.81 10.83
N LEU A 189 -7.51 12.67 9.98
CA LEU A 189 -6.15 13.00 10.38
C LEU A 189 -6.07 14.53 10.46
N LEU A 190 -5.90 15.06 11.68
CA LEU A 190 -5.74 16.50 11.91
C LEU A 190 -4.37 16.86 12.52
N ASN A 191 -3.46 15.90 12.73
CA ASN A 191 -2.04 16.12 13.07
C ASN A 191 -1.24 14.81 12.93
N ILE A 192 -0.06 14.86 12.29
CA ILE A 192 1.06 13.91 12.44
C ILE A 192 2.22 14.70 13.03
#